data_AF-A0A3B0ZZE9-F1
#
_entry.id   AF-A0A3B0ZZE9-F1
#
_cell.length_a   1.000
_cell.length_b   1.000
_cell.length_c   1.000
_cell.angle_alpha   90.00
_cell.angle_beta   90.00
_cell.angle_gamma   90.00
#
_symmetry.space_group_name_H-M   'P 1'
#
loop_
_entity.id
_entity.type
_entity.pdbx_description
1 polymer ?
#
loop_
_entity_poly.entity_id
_entity_poly.type
_entity_poly.pdbx_seq_one_letter_code
_entity_poly.pdbx_strand_id
1 'polypeptide(L)' 'MAKYTQNDINNLQKHGKTDWKRVEKQTDKDIERAALNDKDAPLISDYDANNFRPVEQMRHKLGF' A
#
# COMPACT_ATOMS: atom_id res chain seq x y z
N MET A 1 -16.53 -22.43 -8.71
CA MET A 1 -15.09 -22.14 -8.93
C MET A 1 -14.95 -21.43 -10.26
N ALA A 2 -14.62 -20.14 -10.26
CA ALA A 2 -14.34 -19.42 -11.50
C ALA A 2 -12.98 -19.91 -12.05
N LYS A 3 -12.96 -20.34 -13.31
CA LYS A 3 -11.73 -20.74 -14.01
C LYS A 3 -11.26 -19.55 -14.84
N TYR A 4 -10.14 -18.95 -14.45
CA TYR A 4 -9.50 -17.89 -15.22
C TYR A 4 -8.99 -18.45 -16.56
N THR A 5 -9.24 -17.71 -17.63
CA THR A 5 -8.75 -18.04 -18.96
C THR A 5 -7.28 -17.67 -19.09
N GLN A 6 -6.59 -18.24 -20.10
CA GLN A 6 -5.21 -17.87 -20.40
C GLN A 6 -5.07 -16.37 -20.72
N ASN A 7 -6.11 -15.74 -21.27
CA ASN A 7 -6.15 -14.30 -21.49
C ASN A 7 -6.24 -13.52 -20.18
N ASP A 8 -6.99 -13.99 -19.19
CA ASP A 8 -7.05 -13.37 -17.87
C ASP A 8 -5.68 -13.41 -17.18
N ILE A 9 -4.98 -14.55 -17.27
CA ILE A 9 -3.62 -14.72 -16.75
C ILE A 9 -2.62 -13.79 -17.46
N ASN A 10 -2.72 -13.69 -18.79
CA ASN A 10 -1.85 -12.84 -19.58
C ASN A 10 -2.10 -11.34 -19.31
N ASN A 11 -3.35 -10.95 -19.01
CA ASN A 11 -3.70 -9.59 -18.62
C ASN A 11 -3.18 -9.25 -17.22
N LEU A 12 -3.20 -10.20 -16.28
CA LEU A 12 -2.57 -10.07 -14.96
C LEU A 12 -1.04 -9.90 -15.07
N GLN A 13 -0.39 -10.60 -16.02
CA GLN A 13 1.05 -10.46 -16.24
C GLN A 13 1.46 -9.14 -16.91
N LYS A 14 0.56 -8.49 -17.66
CA LYS A 14 0.80 -7.17 -18.28
C LYS A 14 0.58 -6.02 -17.30
N HIS A 15 -0.33 -6.19 -16.33
CA HIS A 15 -0.57 -5.25 -15.23
C HIS A 15 0.17 -5.69 -13.96
N GLY A 16 1.49 -5.56 -13.92
CA GLY A 16 2.22 -6.11 -12.76
C GLY A 16 3.60 -5.53 -12.46
N LYS A 17 4.06 -4.53 -13.22
CA LYS A 17 5.30 -3.83 -12.85
C LYS A 17 4.96 -2.41 -12.47
N THR A 18 5.00 -2.15 -11.17
CA THR A 18 5.07 -0.79 -10.65
C THR A 18 6.17 -0.07 -11.41
N ASP A 19 5.81 1.01 -12.11
CA ASP A 19 6.79 1.85 -12.78
C ASP A 19 7.51 2.69 -11.72
N TRP A 20 8.60 2.12 -11.19
CA TRP A 20 9.40 2.74 -10.13
C TRP A 20 10.02 4.07 -10.57
N LYS A 21 10.32 4.25 -11.87
CA LYS A 21 10.83 5.52 -12.40
C LYS A 21 9.77 6.62 -12.38
N ARG A 22 8.50 6.25 -12.54
CA ARG A 22 7.37 7.17 -12.39
C ARG A 22 7.14 7.51 -10.93
N VAL A 23 7.17 6.50 -10.04
CA VAL A 23 6.98 6.68 -8.59
C VAL A 23 8.03 7.62 -8.01
N GLU A 24 9.30 7.46 -8.38
CA GLU A 24 10.40 8.31 -7.92
C GLU A 24 10.22 9.81 -8.26
N LYS A 25 9.43 10.11 -9.30
CA LYS A 25 9.17 11.49 -9.75
C LYS A 25 7.89 12.08 -9.17
N GLN A 26 7.12 11.33 -8.38
CA GLN A 26 5.88 11.83 -7.79
C GLN A 26 6.21 12.86 -6.71
N THR A 27 5.43 13.94 -6.69
CA THR A 27 5.52 14.95 -5.62
C THR A 27 4.61 14.57 -4.46
N ASP A 28 4.82 15.17 -3.29
CA ASP A 28 3.94 14.99 -2.13
C ASP A 28 2.46 15.30 -2.47
N LYS A 29 2.22 16.30 -3.33
CA LYS A 29 0.87 16.63 -3.82
C LYS A 29 0.24 15.51 -4.66
N ASP A 30 1.05 14.80 -5.44
CA ASP A 30 0.58 13.67 -6.24
C ASP A 30 0.23 12.48 -5.34
N ILE A 31 1.02 12.28 -4.28
CA ILE A 31 0.80 11.24 -3.28
C ILE A 31 -0.49 11.53 -2.48
N GLU A 32 -0.65 12.75 -1.98
CA GLU A 32 -1.87 13.19 -1.28
C GLU A 32 -3.12 13.01 -2.14
N ARG A 33 -3.05 13.42 -3.41
CA ARG A 33 -4.15 13.25 -4.36
C ARG A 33 -4.47 11.77 -4.59
N ALA A 34 -3.47 10.92 -4.73
CA ALA A 34 -3.68 9.48 -4.91
C ALA A 34 -4.37 8.88 -3.67
N ALA A 35 -3.88 9.21 -2.48
CA ALA A 35 -4.44 8.73 -1.21
C ALA A 35 -5.91 9.17 -1.02
N LEU A 36 -6.25 10.42 -1.33
CA LEU A 36 -7.64 10.92 -1.24
C LEU A 36 -8.61 10.25 -2.22
N ASN A 37 -8.12 9.76 -3.35
CA ASN A 37 -8.95 9.11 -4.37
C ASN A 37 -9.06 7.59 -4.17
N ASP A 38 -8.27 7.00 -3.28
CA ASP A 38 -8.33 5.58 -2.95
C ASP A 38 -9.49 5.32 -1.97
N LYS A 39 -10.58 4.75 -2.48
CA LYS A 39 -11.79 4.46 -1.70
C LYS A 39 -11.61 3.28 -0.76
N ASP A 40 -10.65 2.41 -1.05
CA ASP A 40 -10.41 1.18 -0.30
C ASP A 40 -9.33 1.39 0.78
N ALA A 41 -8.66 2.55 0.77
CA ALA A 41 -7.66 2.95 1.76
C ALA A 41 -8.11 4.20 2.54
N PRO A 42 -8.98 4.05 3.56
CA PRO A 42 -9.35 5.18 4.40
C PRO A 42 -8.10 5.79 5.06
N LEU A 43 -8.03 7.12 5.06
CA LEU A 43 -6.96 7.82 5.77
C LEU A 43 -7.05 7.51 7.27
N ILE A 44 -5.90 7.14 7.85
CA ILE A 44 -5.80 7.00 9.31
C ILE A 44 -5.97 8.37 9.97
N SER A 45 -6.55 8.40 11.17
CA SER A 45 -6.68 9.66 11.90
C SER A 45 -5.32 10.14 12.41
N ASP A 46 -5.17 11.45 12.65
CA ASP A 46 -3.97 12.00 13.30
C ASP A 46 -3.72 11.33 14.67
N TYR A 47 -4.78 10.95 15.37
CA TYR A 47 -4.66 10.21 16.62
C TYR A 47 -4.01 8.85 16.38
N ASP A 48 -4.48 8.07 15.41
CA ASP A 48 -3.93 6.74 15.11
C ASP A 48 -2.52 6.81 14.56
N ALA A 49 -2.23 7.81 13.72
CA ALA A 49 -0.90 8.06 13.18
C ALA A 49 0.12 8.36 14.29
N ASN A 50 -0.24 9.24 15.24
CA ASN A 50 0.64 9.62 16.35
C ASN A 50 0.79 8.52 17.41
N ASN A 51 -0.19 7.62 17.51
CA ASN A 51 -0.15 6.48 18.42
C ASN A 51 0.37 5.19 17.76
N PHE A 52 0.76 5.25 16.49
CA PHE A 52 1.35 4.12 15.80
C PHE A 52 2.70 3.77 16.43
N ARG A 53 2.77 2.60 17.07
CA ARG A 53 4.00 2.13 17.72
C ARG A 53 4.77 1.26 16.74
N PRO A 54 6.06 1.53 16.47
CA PRO A 54 6.93 0.62 15.74
C PRO A 54 6.95 -0.76 16.37
N VAL A 55 7.11 -1.82 15.57
CA VAL A 55 7.16 -3.22 16.04
C VAL A 55 8.21 -3.41 17.13
N GLU A 56 9.33 -2.68 17.05
CA GLU A 56 10.40 -2.66 18.05
C GLU A 56 9.92 -2.23 19.45
N GLN A 57 8.93 -1.32 19.50
CA GLN A 57 8.31 -0.83 20.74
C GLN A 57 7.14 -1.71 21.21
N MET A 58 6.62 -2.58 20.33
CA MET A 58 5.53 -3.52 20.64
C MET A 58 6.03 -4.89 21.10
N ARG A 59 7.32 -5.19 20.91
CA ARG A 59 7.94 -6.39 21.48
C ARG A 59 7.99 -6.25 23.00
N HIS A 60 7.08 -6.94 23.69
CA HIS A 60 7.29 -7.23 25.11
C HIS A 60 8.67 -7.89 25.24
N LYS A 61 9.51 -7.39 26.16
CA LYS A 61 10.72 -8.10 26.59
C LYS A 61 10.26 -9.44 27.15
N LEU A 62 10.23 -10.49 26.32
CA LEU A 62 10.27 -11.86 26.80
C LEU A 62 11.67 -12.00 27.39
N GLY A 63 11.77 -11.70 28.69
CA GLY A 63 12.98 -11.97 29.46
C GLY A 63 13.20 -13.48 29.46
N PHE A 64 14.34 -13.89 28.92
CA PHE A 64 14.93 -15.19 29.21
C PHE A 64 15.65 -15.11 30.56
#